data_AF-A0A7Y5TKA7-F1
#
_entry.id   AF-A0A7Y5TKA7-F1
#
_cell.length_a   1.000
_cell.length_b   1.000
_cell.length_c   1.000
_cell.angle_alpha   90.00
_cell.angle_beta   90.00
_cell.angle_gamma   90.00
#
_symmetry.space_group_name_H-M   'P 1'
#
loop_
_entity.id
_entity.type
_entity.pdbx_description
1 polymer ?
#
loop_
_entity_poly.entity_id
_entity_poly.type
_entity_poly.pdbx_seq_one_letter_code
_entity_poly.pdbx_strand_id
1 'polypeptide(L)'
;MALIKCEDCFNDISDVALACPHCGRPTPRSAQEETARRVSLDDERRRRRNRNGNALGCLVIVLTIIVGLTIGPFAAFITFVGGLLLGLIVTHAG
;
A
#
# COMPACT_ATOMS: atom_id res chain seq x y z
N MET A 1 -1.78 41.43 -19.27
CA MET A 1 -1.67 40.20 -20.07
C MET A 1 -0.48 40.37 -20.98
N ALA A 2 0.49 39.48 -20.89
CA ALA A 2 1.64 39.47 -21.79
C ALA A 2 1.38 38.46 -22.91
N LEU A 3 1.62 38.88 -24.15
CA LEU A 3 1.69 37.96 -25.27
C LEU A 3 3.09 37.31 -25.25
N ILE A 4 3.12 35.99 -25.19
CA ILE A 4 4.33 35.19 -25.27
C ILE A 4 4.36 34.46 -26.63
N LYS A 5 5.56 34.16 -27.14
CA LYS A 5 5.70 33.33 -28.32
C LYS A 5 5.60 31.86 -27.97
N CYS A 6 4.81 31.12 -28.74
CA CYS A 6 4.80 29.66 -28.67
C CYS A 6 6.15 29.09 -29.15
N GLU A 7 6.73 28.17 -28.38
CA GLU A 7 8.04 27.55 -28.68
C GLU A 7 8.00 26.58 -29.89
N ASP A 8 6.82 26.11 -30.29
CA ASP A 8 6.67 25.19 -31.43
C ASP A 8 6.26 25.89 -32.71
N CYS A 9 5.21 26.72 -32.66
CA CYS A 9 4.62 27.33 -33.85
C CYS A 9 4.95 28.82 -34.00
N PHE A 10 5.70 29.40 -33.06
CA PHE A 10 6.18 30.79 -33.06
C PHE A 10 5.10 31.88 -33.13
N ASN A 11 3.83 31.51 -33.04
CA ASN A 11 2.71 32.44 -32.98
C ASN A 11 2.57 33.06 -31.59
N ASP A 12 2.02 34.26 -31.54
CA ASP A 12 1.78 34.95 -30.29
C ASP A 12 0.54 34.39 -29.57
N ILE A 13 0.71 34.07 -28.29
CA ILE A 13 -0.33 33.49 -27.43
C ILE A 13 -0.37 34.20 -26.08
N SER A 14 -1.50 34.14 -25.39
CA SER A 14 -1.60 34.71 -24.03
C SER A 14 -0.82 33.89 -23.01
N ASP A 15 -0.13 34.58 -22.11
CA ASP A 15 0.52 34.06 -20.90
C ASP A 15 -0.41 33.24 -19.97
N VAL A 16 -1.72 33.42 -20.09
CA VAL A 16 -2.74 32.71 -19.28
C VAL A 16 -3.41 31.55 -20.04
N ALA A 17 -3.10 31.36 -21.33
CA ALA A 17 -3.68 30.28 -22.11
C ALA A 17 -3.25 28.92 -21.55
N LEU A 18 -4.19 27.97 -21.43
CA LEU A 18 -3.86 26.60 -21.00
C LEU A 18 -3.08 25.84 -22.07
N ALA A 19 -3.39 26.11 -23.35
CA ALA A 19 -2.72 25.56 -24.52
C ALA A 19 -2.70 26.59 -25.66
N CYS A 20 -1.74 26.45 -26.58
CA CYS A 20 -1.64 27.26 -27.78
C CYS A 20 -2.85 26.99 -28.70
N PRO A 21 -3.63 28.01 -29.10
CA PRO A 21 -4.78 27.81 -29.99
C PRO A 21 -4.38 27.47 -31.43
N HIS A 22 -3.12 27.67 -31.82
CA HIS A 22 -2.63 27.41 -33.17
C HIS A 22 -2.08 25.99 -33.36
N CYS A 23 -1.38 25.45 -32.37
CA CYS A 23 -0.75 24.12 -32.46
C CYS A 23 -1.22 23.11 -31.40
N GLY A 24 -1.95 23.55 -30.38
CA GLY A 24 -2.46 22.69 -29.31
C GLY A 24 -1.46 22.36 -28.19
N ARG A 25 -0.20 22.82 -28.25
CA ARG A 25 0.78 22.56 -27.19
C ARG A 25 0.39 23.24 -25.87
N PRO A 26 0.44 22.55 -24.71
CA PRO A 26 0.22 23.16 -23.41
C PRO A 26 1.28 24.24 -23.13
N THR A 27 0.87 25.33 -22.47
CA THR A 27 1.80 26.40 -22.10
C THR A 27 2.72 25.96 -20.96
N PRO A 28 3.93 26.55 -20.84
CA PRO A 28 4.86 26.17 -19.77
C PRO A 28 4.27 26.37 -18.38
N ARG A 29 3.44 27.40 -18.19
CA ARG A 29 2.74 27.66 -16.93
C ARG A 29 1.74 26.55 -16.58
N SER A 30 0.91 26.12 -17.54
CA SER A 30 -0.07 25.05 -17.30
C SER A 30 0.60 23.70 -17.08
N ALA A 31 1.70 23.43 -17.79
CA ALA A 31 2.48 22.21 -17.63
C ALA A 31 3.15 22.12 -16.24
N GLN A 32 3.66 23.24 -15.71
CA GLN A 32 4.25 23.29 -14.36
C GLN A 32 3.18 23.09 -13.27
N GLU A 33 2.02 23.72 -13.42
CA GLU A 33 0.92 23.60 -12.47
C GLU A 33 0.36 22.17 -12.44
N GLU A 34 0.21 21.54 -13.61
CA GLU A 34 -0.22 20.14 -13.70
C GLU A 34 0.81 19.20 -13.08
N THR A 35 2.10 19.43 -13.31
CA THR A 35 3.18 18.62 -12.71
C THR A 35 3.19 18.75 -11.20
N ALA A 36 3.11 19.97 -10.66
CA ALA A 36 3.02 20.21 -9.22
C ALA A 36 1.77 19.54 -8.60
N ARG A 37 0.64 19.59 -9.31
CA ARG A 37 -0.60 18.92 -8.89
C ARG A 37 -0.45 17.40 -8.87
N ARG A 38 0.16 16.79 -9.89
CA ARG A 38 0.41 15.34 -9.95
C ARG A 38 1.32 14.87 -8.80
N VAL A 39 2.41 15.61 -8.52
CA VAL A 39 3.31 15.32 -7.39
C VAL A 39 2.53 15.32 -6.06
N SER A 40 1.67 16.30 -5.82
CA SER A 40 0.88 16.37 -4.57
C SER A 40 -0.08 15.18 -4.37
N LEU A 41 -0.67 14.66 -5.44
CA LEU A 41 -1.57 13.51 -5.39
C LEU A 41 -0.80 12.21 -5.14
N ASP A 42 0.37 12.06 -5.76
CA ASP A 42 1.23 10.90 -5.56
C ASP A 42 1.83 10.87 -4.15
N ASP A 43 2.21 12.04 -3.62
CA ASP A 43 2.67 12.18 -2.23
C ASP A 43 1.57 11.83 -1.22
N GLU A 44 0.33 12.29 -1.45
CA GLU A 44 -0.82 11.96 -0.61
C GLU A 44 -1.15 10.45 -0.68
N ARG A 45 -1.12 9.84 -1.87
CA ARG A 45 -1.26 8.38 -2.02
C ARG A 45 -0.17 7.63 -1.28
N ARG A 46 1.08 8.08 -1.37
CA ARG A 46 2.23 7.48 -0.69
C ARG A 46 2.10 7.58 0.83
N ARG A 47 1.68 8.74 1.35
CA ARG A 47 1.36 8.94 2.78
C ARG A 47 0.18 8.09 3.25
N ARG A 48 -0.87 7.94 2.46
CA ARG A 48 -2.00 7.06 2.82
C ARG A 48 -1.58 5.59 2.88
N ARG A 49 -0.78 5.14 1.91
CA ARG A 49 -0.32 3.74 1.88
C ARG A 49 0.57 3.39 3.08
N ASN A 50 1.47 4.29 3.49
CA ASN A 50 2.40 3.99 4.58
C ASN A 50 1.74 3.96 5.97
N ARG A 51 0.62 4.69 6.18
CA ARG A 51 -0.11 4.71 7.46
C ARG A 51 -0.74 3.36 7.80
N ASN A 52 -1.15 2.60 6.79
CA ASN A 52 -1.92 1.37 6.98
C ASN A 52 -1.03 0.11 6.90
N GLY A 53 0.16 0.22 6.29
CA GLY A 53 1.08 -0.91 6.12
C GLY A 53 1.67 -1.43 7.43
N ASN A 54 2.08 -0.54 8.33
CA ASN A 54 2.67 -0.95 9.61
C ASN A 54 1.64 -1.56 10.59
N ALA A 55 0.40 -1.06 10.57
CA ALA A 55 -0.65 -1.58 11.45
C ALA A 55 -1.05 -3.01 11.09
N LEU A 56 -1.13 -3.34 9.79
CA LEU A 56 -1.46 -4.69 9.33
C LEU A 56 -0.35 -5.70 9.69
N GLY A 57 0.93 -5.29 9.56
CA GLY A 57 2.07 -6.14 9.92
C GLY A 57 2.09 -6.52 11.40
N CYS A 58 1.91 -5.55 12.30
CA CYS A 58 1.85 -5.83 13.74
C CYS A 58 0.67 -6.75 14.10
N LEU A 59 -0.50 -6.55 13.50
CA LEU A 59 -1.69 -7.35 13.79
C LEU A 59 -1.50 -8.82 13.42
N VAL A 60 -0.89 -9.11 12.27
CA VAL A 60 -0.58 -10.50 11.84
C VAL A 60 0.37 -11.18 12.82
N ILE A 61 1.44 -10.50 13.25
CA ILE A 61 2.42 -11.05 14.20
C ILE A 61 1.79 -11.36 15.56
N VAL A 62 0.93 -10.48 16.07
CA VAL A 62 0.25 -10.70 17.35
C VAL A 62 -0.69 -11.91 17.27
N LEU A 63 -1.46 -12.03 16.17
CA LEU A 63 -2.38 -13.17 16.00
C LEU A 63 -1.65 -14.51 15.90
N THR A 64 -0.51 -14.58 15.20
CA THR A 64 0.26 -15.83 15.09
C THR A 64 0.82 -16.28 16.43
N ILE A 65 1.29 -15.35 17.26
CA ILE A 65 1.78 -15.66 18.62
C ILE A 65 0.64 -16.20 19.50
N ILE A 66 -0.53 -15.55 19.48
CA ILE A 66 -1.70 -15.98 20.28
C ILE A 66 -2.15 -17.38 19.87
N VAL A 67 -2.25 -17.64 18.57
CA VAL A 67 -2.63 -18.96 18.03
C VAL A 67 -1.61 -20.03 18.42
N GLY A 68 -0.30 -19.72 18.34
CA GLY A 68 0.76 -20.64 18.77
C GLY A 68 0.70 -20.99 20.26
N LEU A 69 0.45 -19.99 21.12
CA LEU A 69 0.35 -20.17 22.56
C LEU A 69 -0.91 -20.91 23.01
N THR A 70 -2.00 -20.83 22.25
CA THR A 70 -3.27 -21.47 22.61
C THR A 70 -3.38 -22.89 22.05
N ILE A 71 -2.94 -23.11 20.81
CA ILE A 71 -3.02 -24.42 20.16
C ILE A 71 -1.85 -25.33 20.56
N GLY A 72 -0.65 -24.78 20.76
CA GLY A 72 0.55 -25.53 21.14
C GLY A 72 0.38 -26.40 22.39
N PRO A 73 0.00 -25.85 23.55
CA PRO A 73 -0.15 -26.65 24.77
C PRO A 73 -1.35 -27.60 24.68
N PHE A 74 -2.43 -27.24 23.98
CA PHE A 74 -3.57 -28.13 23.78
C PHE A 74 -3.21 -29.34 22.90
N ALA A 75 -2.46 -29.16 21.82
CA ALA A 75 -2.02 -30.26 20.95
C ALA A 75 -1.00 -31.16 21.67
N ALA A 76 -0.06 -30.58 22.41
CA ALA A 76 0.89 -31.34 23.22
C ALA A 76 0.19 -32.12 24.34
N PHE A 77 -0.83 -31.53 24.97
CA PHE A 77 -1.60 -32.18 26.03
C PHE A 77 -2.46 -33.34 25.49
N ILE A 78 -3.14 -33.15 24.35
CA ILE A 78 -3.96 -34.20 23.71
C ILE A 78 -3.10 -35.39 23.29
N THR A 79 -1.94 -35.14 22.68
CA THR A 79 -1.02 -36.21 22.25
C THR A 79 -0.40 -36.95 23.44
N PHE A 80 -0.04 -36.23 24.50
CA PHE A 80 0.50 -36.83 25.71
C PHE A 80 -0.53 -37.70 26.45
N VAL A 81 -1.75 -37.19 26.66
CA VAL A 81 -2.83 -37.92 27.35
C VAL A 81 -3.32 -39.10 26.49
N GLY A 82 -3.48 -38.91 25.18
CA GLY A 82 -3.87 -39.96 24.26
C GLY A 82 -2.84 -41.10 24.20
N GLY A 83 -1.55 -40.77 24.18
CA GLY A 83 -0.46 -41.75 24.22
C GLY A 83 -0.42 -42.54 25.53
N LEU A 84 -0.62 -41.87 26.67
CA LEU A 84 -0.66 -42.52 27.98
C LEU A 84 -1.84 -43.49 28.12
N LEU A 85 -3.03 -43.11 27.64
CA LEU A 85 -4.22 -43.98 27.62
C LEU A 85 -4.03 -45.20 26.72
N LEU A 86 -3.52 -45.01 25.49
CA LEU A 86 -3.21 -46.11 24.57
C LEU A 86 -2.19 -47.08 25.18
N GLY A 87 -1.13 -46.58 25.82
CA GLY A 87 -0.13 -47.41 26.50
C GLY A 87 -0.71 -48.24 27.65
N LEU A 88 -1.58 -47.65 28.47
CA LEU A 88 -2.26 -48.36 29.56
C LEU A 88 -3.21 -49.46 29.05
N ILE A 89 -3.95 -49.19 27.96
CA ILE A 89 -4.83 -50.19 27.33
C ILE A 89 -4.02 -51.38 26.81
N VAL A 90 -2.90 -51.12 26.12
CA VAL A 90 -2.04 -52.19 25.58
C VAL A 90 -1.43 -53.05 26.69
N THR A 91 -1.07 -52.45 27.83
CA THR A 91 -0.45 -53.18 28.96
C THR A 91 -1.45 -54.02 29.75
N HIS A 92 -2.74 -53.66 29.74
CA HIS A 92 -3.79 -54.43 30.41
C HIS A 92 -4.45 -55.49 29.51
N ALA A 93 -4.32 -55.37 28.18
CA ALA A 93 -4.94 -56.27 27.21
C ALA A 93 -4.01 -57.38 26.69
N GLY A 94 -2.71 -57.36 27.02
CA GLY A 94 -1.73 -58.39 26.68
C GLY A 94 -1.27 -59.17 27.90
#